data_AF-T1B052-F1
#
_entry.id   AF-T1B052-F1
#
_cell.length_a   1.000
_cell.length_b   1.000
_cell.length_c   1.000
_cell.angle_alpha   90.00
_cell.angle_beta   90.00
_cell.angle_gamma   90.00
#
_symmetry.space_group_name_H-M   'P 1'
#
loop_
_entity.id
_entity.type
_entity.pdbx_description
1 polymer ?
#
loop_
_entity_poly.entity_id
_entity_poly.type
_entity_poly.pdbx_seq_one_letter_code
_entity_poly.pdbx_strand_id
1 'polypeptide(L)'
;MLIESTARAGIGLRQPHYREFRARRPAVGFVEVHSENFFNPHDAAAQVLAAVRAEHAVSLHGVGLALGSACGLDDEHLDRLTALVARTDPLRVSDHACFARAPWAGRGTVHANDLLPVAFTRGSLAVFVANVQHVQERLRRP
;
A
#
# COMPACT_ATOMS: atom_id res chain seq x y z
N MET A 1 -17.24 -10.82 -4.92
CA MET A 1 -17.15 -11.58 -6.19
C MET A 1 -15.69 -11.76 -6.50
N LEU A 2 -15.19 -13.00 -6.51
CA LEU A 2 -13.79 -13.27 -6.86
C LEU A 2 -13.63 -13.05 -8.37
N ILE A 3 -12.75 -12.14 -8.75
CA ILE A 3 -12.38 -11.92 -10.14
C ILE A 3 -11.33 -12.97 -10.47
N GLU A 4 -11.75 -14.07 -11.11
CA GLU A 4 -10.84 -15.14 -11.52
C GLU A 4 -10.26 -14.83 -12.91
N SER A 5 -8.93 -14.84 -12.99
CA SER A 5 -8.18 -14.69 -14.23
C SER A 5 -7.30 -15.92 -14.44
N THR A 6 -7.29 -16.45 -15.66
CA THR A 6 -6.38 -17.55 -16.04
C THR A 6 -4.94 -17.06 -16.26
N ALA A 7 -4.75 -15.73 -16.38
CA ALA A 7 -3.44 -15.12 -16.48
C ALA A 7 -2.72 -15.11 -15.12
N ARG A 8 -1.43 -15.47 -15.11
CA ARG A 8 -0.64 -15.55 -13.86
C ARG A 8 0.17 -14.28 -13.56
N ALA A 9 0.46 -13.47 -14.57
CA ALA A 9 1.28 -12.27 -14.42
C ALA A 9 0.43 -11.05 -14.00
N GLY A 10 0.94 -10.25 -13.06
CA GLY A 10 0.38 -8.95 -12.72
C GLY A 10 1.05 -7.81 -13.49
N ILE A 11 0.45 -6.62 -13.43
CA ILE A 11 1.03 -5.40 -13.99
C ILE A 11 0.84 -4.22 -13.04
N GLY A 12 1.86 -3.37 -12.93
CA GLY A 12 1.74 -2.10 -12.21
C GLY A 12 1.02 -1.05 -13.04
N LEU A 13 -0.04 -0.44 -12.51
CA LEU A 13 -0.76 0.63 -13.18
C LEU A 13 -0.24 2.00 -12.71
N ARG A 14 0.10 2.85 -13.67
CA ARG A 14 0.55 4.24 -13.46
C ARG A 14 -0.34 5.21 -14.22
N GLN A 15 -0.44 6.43 -13.72
CA GLN A 15 -1.35 7.47 -14.23
C GLN A 15 -1.29 7.68 -15.76
N PRO A 16 -0.10 7.71 -16.42
CA PRO A 16 -0.02 7.84 -17.87
C PRO A 16 -0.74 6.73 -18.65
N HIS A 17 -0.90 5.54 -18.06
CA HIS A 17 -1.48 4.36 -18.71
C HIS A 17 -2.95 4.14 -18.37
N TYR A 18 -3.58 4.96 -17.52
CA TYR A 18 -4.98 4.76 -17.10
C TYR A 18 -5.95 4.67 -18.28
N ARG A 19 -5.82 5.58 -19.26
CA ARG A 19 -6.70 5.63 -20.43
C ARG A 19 -6.54 4.37 -21.30
N GLU A 20 -5.30 4.01 -21.60
CA GLU A 20 -5.01 2.85 -22.44
C GLU A 20 -5.44 1.55 -21.76
N PHE A 21 -5.11 1.39 -20.48
CA PHE A 21 -5.47 0.20 -19.71
C PHE A 21 -6.98 -0.03 -19.70
N ARG A 22 -7.76 1.02 -19.44
CA ARG A 22 -9.23 0.96 -19.46
C ARG A 22 -9.80 0.68 -20.85
N ALA A 23 -9.15 1.16 -21.91
CA ALA A 23 -9.61 0.92 -23.28
C ALA A 23 -9.31 -0.52 -23.74
N ARG A 24 -8.13 -1.04 -23.38
CA ARG A 24 -7.64 -2.34 -23.87
C ARG A 24 -8.06 -3.52 -23.00
N ARG A 25 -8.36 -3.31 -21.71
CA ARG A 25 -8.76 -4.35 -20.73
C ARG A 25 -7.88 -5.59 -20.82
N PRO A 26 -6.55 -5.46 -20.68
CA PRO A 26 -5.65 -6.58 -20.91
C PRO A 26 -5.93 -7.73 -19.93
N ALA A 27 -5.80 -8.96 -20.40
CA ALA A 27 -5.90 -10.15 -19.55
C ALA A 27 -4.67 -10.26 -18.64
N VAL A 28 -4.82 -9.82 -17.39
CA VAL A 28 -3.79 -9.88 -16.35
C VAL A 28 -4.31 -10.62 -15.12
N GLY A 29 -3.42 -11.20 -14.33
CA GLY A 29 -3.77 -11.89 -13.09
C GLY A 29 -4.19 -10.93 -11.99
N PHE A 30 -3.54 -9.77 -11.90
CA PHE A 30 -3.90 -8.67 -11.02
C PHE A 30 -3.29 -7.35 -11.50
N VAL A 31 -3.84 -6.25 -11.02
CA VAL A 31 -3.31 -4.90 -11.21
C VAL A 31 -2.75 -4.42 -9.88
N GLU A 32 -1.49 -3.98 -9.88
CA GLU A 32 -0.87 -3.38 -8.70
C GLU A 32 -0.87 -1.86 -8.78
N VAL A 33 -1.18 -1.21 -7.67
CA VAL A 33 -1.20 0.25 -7.55
C VAL A 33 -0.51 0.69 -6.25
N HIS A 34 0.04 1.92 -6.24
CA HIS A 34 0.54 2.50 -5.00
C HIS A 34 -0.60 3.05 -4.16
N SER A 35 -0.74 2.60 -2.91
CA SER A 35 -1.88 2.93 -2.04
C SER A 35 -2.09 4.43 -1.86
N GLU A 36 -1.01 5.16 -1.65
CA GLU A 36 -0.98 6.59 -1.32
C GLU A 36 -1.58 7.46 -2.42
N ASN A 37 -1.51 7.01 -3.68
CA ASN A 37 -2.10 7.69 -4.82
C ASN A 37 -3.65 7.65 -4.83
N PHE A 38 -4.26 6.87 -3.93
CA PHE A 38 -5.71 6.64 -3.91
C PHE A 38 -6.33 6.88 -2.54
N PHE A 39 -5.63 7.50 -1.58
CA PHE A 39 -6.18 7.75 -0.24
C PHE A 39 -7.40 8.68 -0.26
N ASN A 40 -7.45 9.66 -1.16
CA ASN A 40 -8.61 10.52 -1.34
C ASN A 40 -9.70 9.80 -2.15
N PRO A 41 -10.86 9.44 -1.57
CA PRO A 41 -11.90 8.69 -2.28
C PRO A 41 -12.69 9.53 -3.31
N HIS A 42 -12.47 10.84 -3.35
CA HIS A 42 -13.25 11.78 -4.16
C HIS A 42 -12.52 12.29 -5.40
N ASP A 43 -11.26 11.91 -5.59
CA ASP A 43 -10.49 12.35 -6.75
C ASP A 43 -10.71 11.46 -7.98
N ALA A 44 -10.18 11.90 -9.12
CA ALA A 44 -10.27 11.16 -10.38
C ALA A 44 -9.52 9.82 -10.33
N ALA A 45 -8.48 9.69 -9.49
CA ALA A 45 -7.72 8.46 -9.35
C ALA A 45 -8.57 7.38 -8.66
N ALA A 46 -9.33 7.73 -7.62
CA ALA A 46 -10.25 6.83 -6.94
C ALA A 46 -11.32 6.27 -7.90
N GLN A 47 -11.84 7.09 -8.83
CA GLN A 47 -12.78 6.63 -9.86
C GLN A 47 -12.12 5.62 -10.82
N VAL A 48 -10.87 5.86 -11.21
CA VAL A 48 -10.10 4.91 -12.02
C VAL A 48 -9.89 3.60 -11.27
N LEU A 49 -9.52 3.64 -9.99
CA LEU A 49 -9.31 2.44 -9.20
C LEU A 49 -10.60 1.63 -9.05
N ALA A 50 -11.74 2.29 -8.80
CA ALA A 50 -13.04 1.63 -8.71
C ALA A 50 -13.39 0.93 -10.03
N ALA A 51 -13.16 1.58 -11.18
CA ALA A 51 -13.38 0.99 -12.50
C ALA A 51 -12.44 -0.20 -12.77
N VAL A 52 -11.16 -0.09 -12.40
CA VAL A 52 -10.18 -1.19 -12.53
C VAL A 52 -10.59 -2.37 -11.63
N ARG A 53 -10.97 -2.10 -10.38
CA ARG A 53 -11.37 -3.13 -9.41
C ARG A 53 -12.65 -3.85 -9.81
N ALA A 54 -13.53 -3.23 -10.59
CA ALA A 54 -14.73 -3.88 -11.11
C ALA A 54 -14.41 -4.99 -12.13
N GLU A 55 -13.27 -4.90 -12.82
CA GLU A 55 -12.89 -5.78 -13.93
C GLU A 55 -11.66 -6.64 -13.63
N HIS A 56 -10.81 -6.23 -12.68
CA HIS A 56 -9.56 -6.89 -12.32
C HIS A 56 -9.36 -7.04 -10.81
N ALA A 57 -8.69 -8.10 -10.39
CA ALA A 57 -8.15 -8.18 -9.04
C ALA A 57 -7.11 -7.07 -8.82
N VAL A 58 -7.11 -6.45 -7.64
CA VAL A 58 -6.19 -5.35 -7.29
C VAL A 58 -5.25 -5.77 -6.17
N SER A 59 -3.96 -5.45 -6.32
CA SER A 59 -2.95 -5.48 -5.25
C SER A 59 -2.66 -4.03 -4.84
N LEU A 60 -2.70 -3.75 -3.54
CA LEU A 60 -2.27 -2.47 -2.98
C LEU A 60 -0.83 -2.59 -2.49
N HIS A 61 0.02 -1.68 -2.95
CA HIS A 61 1.42 -1.60 -2.51
C HIS A 61 1.63 -0.24 -1.85
N GLY A 62 1.92 -0.21 -0.56
CA GLY A 62 2.27 1.00 0.17
C GLY A 62 3.74 1.35 0.00
N VAL A 63 4.04 2.64 0.09
CA VAL A 63 5.40 3.21 0.09
C VAL A 63 5.66 4.13 1.29
N GLY A 64 4.72 4.19 2.24
CA GLY A 64 4.73 5.17 3.33
C GLY A 64 4.54 4.62 4.74
N LEU A 65 4.31 3.31 4.94
CA LEU A 65 4.16 2.77 6.30
C LEU A 65 5.46 2.80 7.11
N ALA A 66 6.61 2.64 6.42
CA ALA A 66 7.93 2.67 7.04
C ALA A 66 8.06 1.69 8.21
N LEU A 67 7.66 0.44 8.00
CA LEU A 67 7.45 -0.62 8.99
C LEU A 67 8.67 -0.91 9.91
N GLY A 68 9.89 -0.55 9.50
CA GLY A 68 11.11 -0.67 10.30
C GLY A 68 11.41 0.54 11.21
N SER A 69 10.55 1.55 11.24
CA SER A 69 10.77 2.77 12.04
C SER A 69 10.52 2.53 13.52
N ALA A 70 11.54 2.76 14.35
CA ALA A 70 11.49 2.54 15.80
C ALA A 70 10.54 3.49 16.55
N CYS A 71 10.17 4.62 15.95
CA CYS A 71 9.17 5.54 16.50
C CYS A 71 7.71 5.09 16.26
N GLY A 72 7.51 3.89 15.70
CA GLY A 72 6.19 3.35 15.40
C GLY A 72 5.59 3.86 14.10
N LEU A 73 4.33 3.51 13.89
CA LEU A 73 3.56 3.83 12.69
C LEU A 73 2.97 5.25 12.74
N ASP A 74 2.41 5.66 11.61
CA ASP A 74 1.60 6.88 11.51
C ASP A 74 0.12 6.49 11.48
N ASP A 75 -0.61 6.79 12.56
CA ASP A 75 -2.00 6.35 12.70
C ASP A 75 -2.92 6.96 11.62
N GLU A 76 -2.68 8.21 11.20
CA GLU A 76 -3.48 8.85 10.14
C GLU A 76 -3.21 8.19 8.78
N HIS A 77 -1.95 7.84 8.49
CA HIS A 77 -1.63 7.06 7.30
C HIS A 77 -2.32 5.69 7.33
N LEU A 78 -2.25 4.99 8.47
CA LEU A 78 -2.82 3.66 8.62
C LEU A 78 -4.36 3.68 8.56
N ASP A 79 -5.01 4.73 9.05
CA ASP A 79 -6.44 4.96 8.91
C ASP A 79 -6.85 5.12 7.43
N ARG A 80 -6.08 5.91 6.67
CA ARG A 80 -6.30 6.10 5.22
C ARG A 80 -6.10 4.80 4.44
N LEU A 81 -5.07 4.03 4.78
CA LEU A 81 -4.84 2.70 4.20
C LEU A 81 -5.99 1.75 4.54
N THR A 82 -6.46 1.75 5.79
CA THR A 82 -7.59 0.92 6.21
C THR A 82 -8.86 1.25 5.43
N ALA A 83 -9.16 2.54 5.27
CA ALA A 83 -10.29 2.99 4.46
C ALA A 83 -10.14 2.57 2.99
N LEU A 84 -8.93 2.60 2.44
CA LEU A 84 -8.64 2.17 1.07
C LEU A 84 -8.83 0.67 0.90
N VAL A 85 -8.32 -0.12 1.84
CA VAL A 85 -8.50 -1.57 1.88
C VAL A 85 -9.99 -1.93 1.94
N ALA A 86 -10.75 -1.27 2.81
CA ALA A 86 -12.18 -1.53 2.98
C ALA A 86 -12.99 -1.28 1.69
N ARG A 87 -12.71 -0.19 0.96
CA ARG A 87 -13.44 0.12 -0.29
C ARG A 87 -12.94 -0.66 -1.51
N THR A 88 -11.68 -1.07 -1.52
CA THR A 88 -11.06 -1.72 -2.68
C THR A 88 -11.21 -3.24 -2.62
N ASP A 89 -11.34 -3.82 -1.42
CA ASP A 89 -11.29 -5.27 -1.21
C ASP A 89 -10.17 -5.93 -2.04
N PRO A 90 -8.89 -5.57 -1.78
CA PRO A 90 -7.79 -5.98 -2.64
C PRO A 90 -7.33 -7.39 -2.31
N LEU A 91 -6.80 -8.07 -3.33
CA LEU A 91 -6.21 -9.40 -3.28
C LEU A 91 -5.01 -9.47 -2.32
N ARG A 92 -4.17 -8.44 -2.32
CA ARG A 92 -2.98 -8.31 -1.46
C ARG A 92 -2.79 -6.88 -0.99
N VAL A 93 -2.14 -6.75 0.16
CA VAL A 93 -1.59 -5.50 0.67
C VAL A 93 -0.12 -5.79 1.00
N SER A 94 0.79 -4.91 0.57
CA SER A 94 2.23 -5.06 0.82
C SER A 94 2.86 -3.68 1.03
N ASP A 95 4.03 -3.64 1.67
CA ASP A 95 4.83 -2.43 1.88
C ASP A 95 6.31 -2.84 2.05
N HIS A 96 7.20 -1.88 2.26
CA HIS A 96 8.64 -2.08 2.33
C HIS A 96 9.15 -2.40 3.74
N ALA A 97 10.14 -3.28 3.80
CA ALA A 97 10.93 -3.55 4.99
C ALA A 97 12.03 -2.50 5.19
N CYS A 98 11.63 -1.24 5.40
CA CYS A 98 12.52 -0.10 5.57
C CYS A 98 12.14 0.73 6.79
N PHE A 99 13.04 1.59 7.25
CA PHE A 99 12.64 2.74 8.06
C PHE A 99 12.60 3.98 7.18
N ALA A 100 11.73 4.92 7.53
CA ALA A 100 11.66 6.24 6.89
C ALA A 100 11.22 7.30 7.88
N ARG A 101 10.82 6.91 9.10
CA ARG A 101 10.38 7.82 10.15
C ARG A 101 11.35 7.82 11.31
N ALA A 102 11.63 9.00 11.85
CA ALA A 102 12.44 9.17 13.04
C ALA A 102 12.08 10.48 13.76
N PRO A 103 12.25 10.55 15.10
CA PRO A 103 12.20 11.81 15.82
C PRO A 103 13.33 12.74 15.36
N TRP A 104 13.00 14.02 15.14
CA TRP A 104 13.93 15.07 14.77
C TRP A 104 13.79 16.26 15.71
N ALA A 105 14.91 16.68 16.32
CA ALA A 105 14.92 17.76 17.30
C ALA A 105 14.30 19.05 16.72
N GLY A 106 13.31 19.60 17.43
CA GLY A 106 12.58 20.82 17.02
C GLY A 106 11.57 20.63 15.89
N ARG A 107 11.36 19.40 15.38
CA ARG A 107 10.39 19.11 14.30
C ARG A 107 9.45 17.93 14.56
N GLY A 108 9.59 17.27 15.72
CA GLY A 108 8.83 16.06 16.02
C GLY A 108 9.25 14.89 15.14
N THR A 109 8.35 13.95 14.88
CA THR A 109 8.63 12.83 13.97
C THR A 109 8.58 13.31 12.53
N VAL A 110 9.64 13.03 11.76
CA VAL A 110 9.74 13.37 10.33
C VAL A 110 9.66 12.10 9.48
N HIS A 111 9.24 12.25 8.22
CA HIS A 111 9.29 11.21 7.20
C HIS A 111 10.31 11.57 6.12
N ALA A 112 11.28 10.69 5.86
CA ALA A 112 12.40 10.92 4.95
C ALA A 112 12.01 10.80 3.47
N ASN A 113 10.84 10.20 3.16
CA ASN A 113 10.38 9.90 1.80
C ASN A 113 11.38 9.05 1.00
N ASP A 114 12.17 8.25 1.71
CA ASP A 114 13.16 7.33 1.17
C ASP A 114 13.13 6.02 1.96
N LEU A 115 13.55 4.92 1.33
CA LEU A 115 13.52 3.57 1.89
C LEU A 115 14.85 3.29 2.59
N LEU A 116 15.01 3.80 3.82
CA LEU A 116 16.28 3.73 4.54
C LEU A 116 16.53 2.33 5.14
N PRO A 117 17.80 1.89 5.19
CA PRO A 117 18.16 0.52 5.57
C PRO A 117 17.94 0.26 7.06
N VAL A 118 17.32 -0.87 7.38
CA VAL A 118 17.15 -1.31 8.77
C VAL A 118 18.37 -2.14 9.19
N ALA A 119 18.89 -1.91 10.40
CA ALA A 119 19.97 -2.72 10.95
C ALA A 119 19.51 -4.17 11.18
N PHE A 120 20.32 -5.17 10.81
CA PHE A 120 19.95 -6.59 10.96
C PHE A 120 20.25 -7.10 12.37
N THR A 121 19.45 -6.63 13.33
CA THR A 121 19.55 -6.99 14.75
C THR A 121 18.24 -7.57 15.26
N ARG A 122 18.29 -8.30 16.39
CA ARG A 122 17.08 -8.78 17.07
C ARG A 122 16.15 -7.65 17.50
N GLY A 123 16.71 -6.50 17.90
CA GLY A 123 15.93 -5.32 18.28
C GLY A 123 15.14 -4.76 17.09
N SER A 124 15.79 -4.62 15.94
CA SER A 124 15.13 -4.17 14.70
C SER A 124 14.08 -5.17 14.21
N LEU A 125 14.35 -6.48 14.32
CA LEU A 125 13.35 -7.51 14.02
C LEU A 125 12.13 -7.40 14.93
N ALA A 126 12.31 -7.16 16.24
CA ALA A 126 11.20 -7.00 17.17
C ALA A 126 10.31 -5.80 16.83
N VAL A 127 10.92 -4.66 16.47
CA VAL A 127 10.19 -3.47 15.96
C VAL A 127 9.38 -3.82 14.71
N PHE A 128 10.01 -4.51 13.75
CA PHE A 128 9.37 -4.86 12.49
C PHE A 128 8.17 -5.79 12.70
N VAL A 129 8.33 -6.84 13.52
CA VAL A 129 7.26 -7.78 13.85
C VAL A 129 6.09 -7.06 14.52
N ALA A 130 6.36 -6.19 15.51
CA ALA A 130 5.32 -5.45 16.21
C ALA A 130 4.55 -4.51 15.27
N ASN A 131 5.25 -3.79 14.39
CA ASN A 131 4.63 -2.89 13.42
C ASN A 131 3.82 -3.67 12.37
N VAL A 132 4.34 -4.78 11.87
CA VAL A 132 3.60 -5.66 10.94
C VAL A 132 2.33 -6.22 11.59
N GLN A 133 2.42 -6.71 12.84
CA GLN A 133 1.25 -7.16 13.59
C GLN A 133 0.21 -6.05 13.75
N HIS A 134 0.63 -4.83 14.13
CA HIS A 134 -0.28 -3.70 14.27
C HIS A 134 -1.00 -3.39 12.94
N VAL A 135 -0.30 -3.39 11.81
CA VAL A 135 -0.92 -3.21 10.48
C VAL A 135 -1.91 -4.34 10.18
N GLN A 136 -1.50 -5.60 10.34
CA GLN A 136 -2.35 -6.76 10.05
C GLN A 136 -3.63 -6.76 10.89
N GLU A 137 -3.54 -6.46 12.19
CA GLU A 137 -4.67 -6.35 13.10
C GLU A 137 -5.62 -5.22 12.69
N ARG A 138 -5.05 -4.05 12.38
CA ARG A 138 -5.82 -2.86 11.97
C ARG A 138 -6.56 -3.07 10.64
N LEU A 139 -5.90 -3.74 9.68
CA LEU A 139 -6.47 -4.06 8.36
C LEU A 139 -7.34 -5.33 8.38
N ARG A 140 -7.31 -6.10 9.47
CA ARG A 140 -7.99 -7.40 9.63
C ARG A 140 -7.64 -8.39 8.52
N ARG A 141 -6.36 -8.46 8.17
CA ARG A 141 -5.83 -9.37 7.15
C ARG A 141 -4.39 -9.75 7.48
N PRO A 142 -3.95 -10.98 7.12
CA PRO A 142 -2.56 -11.37 7.24
C PRO A 142 -1.66 -10.59 6.28
#